data_AF-A0A941EXE8-F1
#
_entry.id   AF-A0A941EXE8-F1
#
_cell.length_a   1.000
_cell.length_b   1.000
_cell.length_c   1.000
_cell.angle_alpha   90.00
_cell.angle_beta   90.00
_cell.angle_gamma   90.00
#
_symmetry.space_group_name_H-M   'P 1'
#
loop_
_entity.id
_entity.type
_entity.pdbx_description
1 polymer ?
#
loop_
_entity_poly.entity_id
_entity_poly.type
_entity_poly.pdbx_seq_one_letter_code
_entity_poly.pdbx_strand_id
1 'polypeptide(L)'
;MPRRTSRIAPGDIEYLPTSTTEQLAHADALRRRGEAHPDRRAQCYAEAAEYYAAAGHNETAEELFRTALEDGGHVAGSLHGFYAEFLFTQHRPDEALALIETARKQRPDDPDVFVIIGETLDEHGHHEQAARWLTTGLVRYYGDLTEITTDDLEDDPDGRIMAADRLRARRNAELAPDHIDNLIAALIENTNEA
;
A
#
# COMPACT_ATOMS: atom_id res chain seq x y z
N MET A 1 23.14 23.35 -29.02
CA MET A 1 21.97 22.45 -28.94
C MET A 1 21.39 22.63 -27.55
N PRO A 2 20.25 23.34 -27.36
CA PRO A 2 19.65 23.42 -26.03
C PRO A 2 19.08 22.03 -25.69
N ARG A 3 19.44 21.49 -24.52
CA ARG A 3 18.78 20.30 -23.97
C ARG A 3 17.31 20.68 -23.79
N ARG A 4 16.39 19.98 -24.45
CA ARG A 4 14.96 20.02 -24.11
C ARG A 4 14.88 19.53 -22.66
N THR A 5 14.66 20.44 -21.72
CA THR A 5 14.06 20.06 -20.45
C THR A 5 12.69 19.49 -20.79
N SER A 6 12.53 18.16 -20.70
CA SER A 6 11.20 17.57 -20.80
C SER A 6 10.39 18.14 -19.65
N ARG A 7 9.29 18.82 -19.96
CA ARG A 7 8.35 19.27 -18.95
C ARG A 7 7.61 18.04 -18.47
N ILE A 8 7.65 17.77 -17.17
CA ILE A 8 6.88 16.71 -16.51
C ILE A 8 5.40 16.91 -16.89
N ALA A 9 4.74 15.85 -17.36
CA ALA A 9 3.41 15.87 -17.93
C ALA A 9 2.50 14.76 -17.33
N PRO A 10 1.17 14.89 -17.45
CA PRO A 10 0.26 13.82 -17.03
C PRO A 10 0.61 12.45 -17.62
N GLY A 11 0.66 11.41 -16.78
CA GLY A 11 1.12 10.06 -17.11
C GLY A 11 2.60 9.78 -16.81
N ASP A 12 3.40 10.80 -16.49
CA ASP A 12 4.77 10.63 -16.00
C ASP A 12 4.77 10.29 -14.51
N ILE A 13 5.65 9.39 -14.06
CA ILE A 13 5.75 8.96 -12.65
C ILE A 13 6.01 10.13 -11.71
N GLU A 14 6.78 11.13 -12.16
CA GLU A 14 7.13 12.32 -11.37
C GLU A 14 6.01 13.40 -11.39
N TYR A 15 4.91 13.17 -12.12
CA TYR A 15 3.82 14.13 -12.20
C TYR A 15 2.89 14.00 -10.99
N LEU A 16 2.91 15.01 -10.12
CA LEU A 16 2.04 15.10 -8.95
C LEU A 16 0.89 16.07 -9.23
N PRO A 17 -0.34 15.58 -9.48
CA PRO A 17 -1.48 16.45 -9.73
C PRO A 17 -1.90 17.21 -8.46
N THR A 18 -2.20 18.50 -8.58
CA THR A 18 -2.55 19.39 -7.46
C THR A 18 -4.01 19.84 -7.47
N SER A 19 -4.77 19.46 -8.50
CA SER A 19 -6.18 19.77 -8.65
C SER A 19 -6.94 18.59 -9.25
N THR A 20 -8.26 18.56 -9.06
CA THR A 20 -9.14 17.54 -9.66
C THR A 20 -8.98 17.44 -11.18
N THR A 21 -8.84 18.58 -11.86
CA THR A 21 -8.61 18.62 -13.31
C THR A 21 -7.29 17.94 -13.70
N GLU A 22 -6.23 18.17 -12.92
CA GLU A 22 -4.92 17.54 -13.14
C GLU A 22 -4.94 16.05 -12.80
N GLN A 23 -5.67 15.64 -11.75
CA GLN A 23 -5.87 14.24 -11.39
C GLN A 23 -6.55 13.48 -12.52
N LEU A 24 -7.63 14.05 -13.10
CA LEU A 24 -8.31 13.45 -14.24
C LEU A 24 -7.42 13.36 -15.48
N ALA A 25 -6.69 14.43 -15.80
CA ALA A 25 -5.77 14.42 -16.93
C ALA A 25 -4.68 13.35 -16.77
N HIS A 26 -4.19 13.15 -15.53
CA HIS A 26 -3.21 12.14 -15.20
C HIS A 26 -3.80 10.72 -15.28
N ALA A 27 -4.98 10.50 -14.71
CA ALA A 27 -5.71 9.23 -14.80
C ALA A 27 -5.99 8.82 -16.26
N ASP A 28 -6.44 9.76 -17.09
CA ASP A 28 -6.67 9.52 -18.53
C ASP A 28 -5.37 9.18 -19.30
N ALA A 29 -4.24 9.77 -18.91
CA ALA A 29 -2.95 9.47 -19.50
C ALA A 29 -2.48 8.05 -19.12
N LEU A 30 -2.62 7.68 -17.84
CA LEU A 30 -2.30 6.34 -17.34
C LEU A 30 -3.19 5.27 -17.97
N ARG A 31 -4.50 5.49 -18.04
CA ARG A 31 -5.43 4.57 -18.70
C ARG A 31 -5.04 4.32 -20.16
N ARG A 32 -4.76 5.38 -20.93
CA ARG A 32 -4.27 5.26 -22.31
C ARG A 32 -2.92 4.53 -22.41
N ARG A 33 -2.04 4.70 -21.42
CA ARG A 33 -0.77 3.95 -21.34
C ARG A 33 -1.03 2.46 -21.15
N GLY A 34 -1.95 2.07 -20.26
CA GLY A 34 -2.34 0.67 -20.07
C GLY A 34 -2.99 0.06 -21.32
N GLU A 35 -3.78 0.84 -22.06
CA GLU A 35 -4.35 0.42 -23.35
C GLU A 35 -3.26 0.11 -24.39
N ALA A 36 -2.23 0.95 -24.46
CA ALA A 36 -1.13 0.83 -25.42
C ALA A 36 -0.05 -0.19 -25.02
N HIS A 37 0.08 -0.51 -23.73
CA HIS A 37 1.14 -1.37 -23.17
C HIS A 37 0.52 -2.51 -22.35
N PRO A 38 0.13 -3.63 -22.99
CA PRO A 38 -0.49 -4.76 -22.31
C PRO A 38 0.36 -5.34 -21.16
N ASP A 39 1.69 -5.25 -21.25
CA ASP A 39 2.63 -5.73 -20.23
C ASP A 39 2.59 -4.94 -18.91
N ARG A 40 2.03 -3.72 -18.94
CA ARG A 40 1.89 -2.84 -17.78
C ARG A 40 0.44 -2.45 -17.53
N ARG A 41 -0.51 -3.15 -18.16
CA ARG A 41 -1.93 -2.77 -18.16
C ARG A 41 -2.49 -2.76 -16.75
N ALA A 42 -2.35 -3.86 -16.01
CA ALA A 42 -2.79 -3.94 -14.62
C ALA A 42 -2.25 -2.78 -13.77
N GLN A 43 -0.94 -2.52 -13.80
CA GLN A 43 -0.31 -1.41 -13.07
C GLN A 43 -0.93 -0.05 -13.47
N CYS A 44 -1.00 0.23 -14.77
CA CYS A 44 -1.51 1.53 -15.25
C CYS A 44 -2.99 1.73 -14.91
N TYR A 45 -3.78 0.65 -14.92
CA TYR A 45 -5.20 0.71 -14.56
C TYR A 45 -5.39 0.89 -13.06
N ALA A 46 -4.57 0.24 -12.23
CA ALA A 46 -4.56 0.45 -10.78
C ALA A 46 -4.24 1.91 -10.44
N GLU A 47 -3.12 2.44 -10.96
CA GLU A 47 -2.73 3.83 -10.74
C GLU A 47 -3.81 4.80 -11.26
N ALA A 48 -4.35 4.56 -12.47
CA ALA A 48 -5.42 5.40 -13.01
C ALA A 48 -6.67 5.39 -12.12
N ALA A 49 -7.04 4.22 -11.57
CA ALA A 49 -8.19 4.07 -10.69
C ALA A 49 -8.05 4.91 -9.42
N GLU A 50 -6.86 4.92 -8.78
CA GLU A 50 -6.58 5.75 -7.61
C GLU A 50 -6.78 7.25 -7.91
N TYR A 51 -6.30 7.73 -9.07
CA TYR A 51 -6.50 9.13 -9.46
C TYR A 51 -7.95 9.46 -9.86
N TYR A 52 -8.68 8.53 -10.49
CA TYR A 52 -10.12 8.72 -10.72
C TYR A 52 -10.89 8.76 -9.40
N ALA A 53 -10.56 7.91 -8.42
CA ALA A 53 -11.17 7.92 -7.10
C ALA A 53 -10.88 9.23 -6.36
N ALA A 54 -9.63 9.70 -6.37
CA ALA A 54 -9.25 10.99 -5.79
C ALA A 54 -9.99 12.18 -6.45
N ALA A 55 -10.34 12.05 -7.73
CA ALA A 55 -11.15 13.04 -8.45
C ALA A 55 -12.68 12.87 -8.27
N GLY A 56 -13.13 11.87 -7.51
CA GLY A 56 -14.55 11.58 -7.24
C GLY A 56 -15.28 10.78 -8.32
N HIS A 57 -14.55 10.21 -9.30
CA HIS A 57 -15.09 9.36 -10.36
C HIS A 57 -15.08 7.90 -9.94
N ASN A 58 -15.87 7.58 -8.91
CA ASN A 58 -15.81 6.30 -8.20
C ASN A 58 -16.23 5.10 -9.07
N GLU A 59 -17.21 5.27 -9.96
CA GLU A 59 -17.62 4.19 -10.87
C GLU A 59 -16.49 3.82 -11.83
N THR A 60 -15.85 4.82 -12.45
CA THR A 60 -14.71 4.61 -13.35
C THR A 60 -13.51 4.00 -12.61
N ALA A 61 -13.23 4.47 -11.40
CA ALA A 61 -12.17 3.92 -10.57
C ALA A 61 -12.41 2.43 -10.29
N GLU A 62 -13.63 2.08 -9.88
CA GLU A 62 -13.96 0.70 -9.57
C GLU A 62 -13.88 -0.22 -10.81
N GLU A 63 -14.36 0.23 -11.97
CA GLU A 63 -14.22 -0.50 -13.23
C GLU A 63 -12.75 -0.78 -13.58
N LEU A 64 -11.86 0.19 -13.36
CA LEU A 64 -10.43 0.02 -13.63
C LEU A 64 -9.76 -0.91 -12.63
N PHE A 65 -10.09 -0.85 -11.33
CA PHE A 65 -9.59 -1.82 -10.35
C PHE A 65 -10.00 -3.25 -10.71
N ARG A 66 -11.28 -3.46 -11.07
CA ARG A 66 -11.77 -4.77 -11.52
C ARG A 66 -11.04 -5.25 -12.78
N THR A 67 -10.86 -4.35 -13.75
CA THR A 67 -10.16 -4.69 -14.99
C THR A 67 -8.68 -5.04 -14.75
N ALA A 68 -8.01 -4.33 -13.83
CA ALA A 68 -6.64 -4.65 -13.43
C ALA A 68 -6.55 -6.03 -12.77
N LEU A 69 -7.53 -6.39 -11.92
CA LEU A 69 -7.59 -7.72 -11.30
C LEU A 69 -7.83 -8.82 -12.33
N GLU A 70 -8.71 -8.58 -13.30
CA GLU A 70 -9.00 -9.52 -14.40
C GLU A 70 -7.82 -9.71 -15.36
N ASP A 71 -7.05 -8.65 -15.63
CA ASP A 71 -5.82 -8.72 -16.43
C ASP A 71 -4.76 -9.60 -15.76
N GLY A 72 -4.68 -9.57 -14.42
CA GLY A 72 -3.78 -10.42 -13.63
C GLY A 72 -2.29 -10.09 -13.79
N GLY A 73 -1.96 -8.98 -14.45
CA GLY A 73 -0.60 -8.46 -14.53
C GLY A 73 -0.05 -8.06 -13.16
N HIS A 74 1.28 -8.03 -13.05
CA HIS A 74 1.94 -7.58 -11.82
C HIS A 74 1.63 -6.09 -11.56
N VAL A 75 1.32 -5.79 -10.30
CA VAL A 75 1.16 -4.45 -9.77
C VAL A 75 2.12 -4.30 -8.60
N ALA A 76 3.02 -3.33 -8.67
CA ALA A 76 3.97 -3.02 -7.60
C ALA A 76 3.21 -2.59 -6.33
N GLY A 77 3.67 -3.02 -5.16
CA GLY A 77 2.91 -2.87 -3.92
C GLY A 77 1.79 -3.92 -3.84
N SER A 78 0.51 -3.50 -3.88
CA SER A 78 -0.62 -4.43 -3.77
C SER A 78 -1.90 -3.92 -4.43
N LEU A 79 -2.28 -4.53 -5.57
CA LEU A 79 -3.56 -4.25 -6.21
C LEU A 79 -4.77 -4.50 -5.28
N HIS A 80 -4.70 -5.55 -4.45
CA HIS A 80 -5.76 -5.84 -3.48
C HIS A 80 -5.79 -4.79 -2.36
N GLY A 81 -4.63 -4.28 -1.93
CA GLY A 81 -4.54 -3.19 -0.95
C GLY A 81 -5.14 -1.90 -1.49
N PHE A 82 -4.71 -1.47 -2.68
CA PHE A 82 -5.24 -0.24 -3.31
C PHE A 82 -6.75 -0.30 -3.57
N TYR A 83 -7.26 -1.45 -4.01
CA TYR A 83 -8.70 -1.60 -4.22
C TYR A 83 -9.47 -1.74 -2.89
N ALA A 84 -8.89 -2.36 -1.87
CA ALA A 84 -9.49 -2.39 -0.53
C ALA A 84 -9.58 -0.99 0.08
N GLU A 85 -8.53 -0.18 -0.04
CA GLU A 85 -8.52 1.24 0.36
C GLU A 85 -9.67 1.99 -0.29
N PHE A 86 -9.79 1.89 -1.63
CA PHE A 86 -10.92 2.46 -2.35
C PHE A 86 -12.27 2.01 -1.77
N LEU A 87 -12.47 0.71 -1.55
CA LEU A 87 -13.75 0.20 -1.02
C LEU A 87 -14.05 0.70 0.41
N PHE A 88 -13.04 0.87 1.26
CA PHE A 88 -13.24 1.48 2.57
C PHE A 88 -13.70 2.94 2.43
N THR A 89 -13.10 3.74 1.54
CA THR A 89 -13.56 5.12 1.28
C THR A 89 -14.98 5.18 0.74
N GLN A 90 -15.45 4.12 0.06
CA GLN A 90 -16.82 3.98 -0.42
C GLN A 90 -17.79 3.41 0.64
N HIS A 91 -17.36 3.27 1.89
CA HIS A 91 -18.14 2.67 2.98
C HIS A 91 -18.57 1.22 2.70
N ARG A 92 -17.71 0.44 2.01
CA ARG A 92 -17.94 -0.98 1.67
C ARG A 92 -16.88 -1.90 2.35
N PRO A 93 -16.81 -1.91 3.69
CA PRO A 93 -15.76 -2.61 4.43
C PRO A 93 -15.79 -4.13 4.22
N ASP A 94 -16.97 -4.73 4.08
CA ASP A 94 -17.09 -6.20 3.88
C ASP A 94 -16.39 -6.66 2.59
N GLU A 95 -16.48 -5.86 1.53
CA GLU A 95 -15.85 -6.16 0.24
C GLU A 95 -14.34 -5.88 0.29
N ALA A 96 -13.92 -4.81 0.98
CA ALA A 96 -12.51 -4.51 1.22
C ALA A 96 -11.82 -5.67 1.97
N LEU A 97 -12.44 -6.16 3.04
CA LEU A 97 -11.93 -7.28 3.84
C LEU A 97 -11.89 -8.58 3.03
N ALA A 98 -12.83 -8.79 2.09
CA ALA A 98 -12.82 -9.95 1.19
C ALA A 98 -11.66 -9.90 0.18
N LEU A 99 -11.26 -8.72 -0.30
CA LEU A 99 -10.07 -8.55 -1.13
C LEU A 99 -8.79 -8.86 -0.36
N ILE A 100 -8.69 -8.37 0.87
CA ILE A 100 -7.53 -8.65 1.75
C ILE A 100 -7.42 -10.15 2.04
N GLU A 101 -8.55 -10.83 2.26
CA GLU A 101 -8.58 -12.28 2.41
C GLU A 101 -8.11 -13.01 1.14
N THR A 102 -8.41 -12.45 -0.04
CA THR A 102 -7.94 -12.99 -1.32
C THR A 102 -6.43 -12.83 -1.46
N ALA A 103 -5.89 -11.65 -1.14
CA ALA A 103 -4.44 -11.43 -1.07
C ALA A 103 -3.77 -12.40 -0.09
N ARG A 104 -4.36 -12.64 1.09
CA ARG A 104 -3.85 -13.61 2.06
C ARG A 104 -3.68 -15.01 1.47
N LYS A 105 -4.68 -15.47 0.71
CA LYS A 105 -4.70 -16.80 0.09
C LYS A 105 -3.65 -16.93 -1.02
N GLN A 106 -3.28 -15.84 -1.67
CA GLN A 106 -2.19 -15.80 -2.65
C GLN A 106 -0.81 -15.97 -2.02
N ARG A 107 -0.71 -15.84 -0.68
CA ARG A 107 0.52 -16.02 0.10
C ARG A 107 1.65 -15.12 -0.42
N PRO A 108 1.45 -13.78 -0.41
CA PRO A 108 2.47 -12.85 -0.86
C PRO A 108 3.79 -13.06 -0.13
N ASP A 109 4.87 -12.86 -0.86
CA ASP A 109 6.26 -12.85 -0.42
C ASP A 109 6.85 -11.44 -0.37
N ASP A 110 6.26 -10.50 -1.12
CA ASP A 110 6.61 -9.09 -1.13
C ASP A 110 6.24 -8.37 0.20
N PRO A 111 7.21 -7.79 0.93
CA PRO A 111 6.99 -7.01 2.14
C PRO A 111 6.01 -5.84 1.95
N ASP A 112 6.02 -5.19 0.77
CA ASP A 112 5.18 -4.02 0.49
C ASP A 112 3.69 -4.37 0.58
N VAL A 113 3.32 -5.60 0.19
CA VAL A 113 1.93 -6.08 0.32
C VAL A 113 1.48 -6.09 1.78
N PHE A 114 2.39 -6.40 2.70
CA PHE A 114 2.08 -6.42 4.13
C PHE A 114 1.95 -5.03 4.71
N VAL A 115 2.85 -4.12 4.32
CA VAL A 115 2.82 -2.72 4.73
C VAL A 115 1.54 -2.05 4.23
N ILE A 116 1.30 -2.04 2.91
CA ILE A 116 0.15 -1.34 2.30
C ILE A 116 -1.18 -1.80 2.89
N ILE A 117 -1.43 -3.11 2.94
CA ILE A 117 -2.68 -3.63 3.50
C ILE A 117 -2.77 -3.38 5.02
N GLY A 118 -1.64 -3.44 5.73
CA GLY A 118 -1.57 -3.14 7.15
C GLY A 118 -1.95 -1.69 7.46
N GLU A 119 -1.39 -0.75 6.70
CA GLU A 119 -1.71 0.68 6.77
C GLU A 119 -3.19 0.93 6.45
N THR A 120 -3.68 0.42 5.31
CA THR A 120 -5.10 0.51 4.91
C THR A 120 -6.03 0.00 6.02
N LEU A 121 -5.73 -1.15 6.62
CA LEU A 121 -6.55 -1.67 7.72
C LEU A 121 -6.50 -0.74 8.94
N ASP A 122 -5.34 -0.20 9.29
CA ASP A 122 -5.18 0.64 10.48
C ASP A 122 -5.87 2.01 10.31
N GLU A 123 -5.74 2.62 9.14
CA GLU A 123 -6.35 3.92 8.80
C GLU A 123 -7.89 3.87 8.84
N HIS A 124 -8.47 2.73 8.46
CA HIS A 124 -9.93 2.52 8.50
C HIS A 124 -10.42 1.89 9.81
N GLY A 125 -9.62 1.95 10.88
CA GLY A 125 -10.04 1.56 12.23
C GLY A 125 -10.01 0.06 12.51
N HIS A 126 -9.51 -0.75 11.59
CA HIS A 126 -9.36 -2.20 11.75
C HIS A 126 -8.02 -2.58 12.41
N HIS A 127 -7.66 -1.88 13.48
CA HIS A 127 -6.37 -1.92 14.18
C HIS A 127 -5.91 -3.34 14.55
N GLU A 128 -6.79 -4.18 15.11
CA GLU A 128 -6.44 -5.57 15.41
C GLU A 128 -6.12 -6.39 14.16
N GLN A 129 -6.84 -6.16 13.06
CA GLN A 129 -6.63 -6.88 11.81
C GLN A 129 -5.33 -6.42 11.16
N ALA A 130 -5.03 -5.12 11.19
CA ALA A 130 -3.75 -4.55 10.79
C ALA A 130 -2.60 -5.20 11.55
N ALA A 131 -2.67 -5.22 12.89
CA ALA A 131 -1.65 -5.83 13.74
C ALA A 131 -1.42 -7.32 13.42
N ARG A 132 -2.49 -8.10 13.19
CA ARG A 132 -2.41 -9.52 12.80
C ARG A 132 -1.81 -9.70 11.40
N TRP A 133 -2.19 -8.84 10.46
CA TRP A 133 -1.69 -8.85 9.08
C TRP A 133 -0.18 -8.56 9.04
N LEU A 134 0.25 -7.48 9.68
CA LEU A 134 1.66 -7.08 9.78
C LEU A 134 2.49 -8.11 10.55
N THR A 135 1.94 -8.73 11.60
CA THR A 135 2.60 -9.87 12.26
C THR A 135 2.82 -11.04 11.30
N THR A 136 1.86 -11.32 10.41
CA THR A 136 2.01 -12.38 9.40
C THR A 136 3.12 -12.05 8.41
N GLY A 137 3.25 -10.77 8.02
CA GLY A 137 4.33 -10.29 7.18
C GLY A 137 5.69 -10.48 7.85
N LEU A 138 5.85 -9.99 9.09
CA LEU A 138 7.10 -10.13 9.84
C LEU A 138 7.51 -11.60 10.01
N VAL A 139 6.56 -12.48 10.35
CA VAL A 139 6.84 -13.93 10.49
C VAL A 139 7.27 -14.54 9.16
N ARG A 140 6.73 -14.08 8.02
CA ARG A 140 7.15 -14.58 6.71
C ARG A 140 8.52 -14.07 6.31
N TYR A 141 8.81 -12.83 6.68
CA TYR A 141 10.02 -12.13 6.29
C TYR A 141 11.22 -12.57 7.13
N TYR A 142 11.06 -12.67 8.46
CA TYR A 142 12.13 -13.03 9.39
C TYR A 142 12.03 -14.47 9.95
N GLY A 143 10.89 -15.13 9.84
CA GLY A 143 10.66 -16.41 10.49
C GLY A 143 10.29 -16.26 11.97
N ASP A 144 11.14 -16.76 12.85
CA ASP A 144 10.90 -16.71 14.30
C ASP A 144 11.20 -15.32 14.85
N LEU A 145 10.14 -14.61 15.27
CA LEU A 145 10.25 -13.25 15.79
C LEU A 145 10.85 -13.18 17.21
N THR A 146 11.02 -14.31 17.90
CA THR A 146 11.55 -14.31 19.28
C THR A 146 13.04 -14.02 19.36
N GLU A 147 13.78 -14.22 18.26
CA GLU A 147 15.23 -14.00 18.20
C GLU A 147 15.63 -12.68 17.54
N ILE A 148 14.67 -11.94 16.96
CA ILE A 148 14.92 -10.63 16.35
C ILE A 148 15.51 -9.65 17.37
N THR A 149 16.48 -8.87 16.94
CA THR A 149 17.15 -7.84 17.74
C THR A 149 16.89 -6.44 17.19
N THR A 150 17.33 -5.43 17.93
CA THR A 150 17.32 -4.03 17.47
C THR A 150 18.15 -3.84 16.20
N ASP A 151 19.33 -4.46 16.14
CA ASP A 151 20.25 -4.35 15.00
C ASP A 151 19.61 -4.94 13.73
N ASP A 152 18.92 -6.09 13.85
CA ASP A 152 18.21 -6.70 12.71
C ASP A 152 17.17 -5.76 12.09
N LEU A 153 16.45 -5.00 12.92
CA LEU A 153 15.47 -4.01 12.47
C LEU A 153 16.11 -2.68 12.06
N GLU A 154 17.28 -2.33 12.58
CA GLU A 154 17.97 -1.10 12.19
C GLU A 154 18.57 -1.22 10.79
N ASP A 155 19.15 -2.38 10.47
CA ASP A 155 19.79 -2.68 9.19
C ASP A 155 18.79 -3.01 8.06
N ASP A 156 17.50 -3.19 8.39
CA ASP A 156 16.46 -3.62 7.46
C ASP A 156 15.27 -2.64 7.43
N PRO A 157 15.27 -1.68 6.47
CA PRO A 157 14.22 -0.66 6.38
C PRO A 157 12.80 -1.24 6.25
N ASP A 158 12.62 -2.31 5.48
CA ASP A 158 11.28 -2.84 5.16
C ASP A 158 10.67 -3.52 6.39
N GLY A 159 11.45 -4.33 7.10
CA GLY A 159 10.99 -4.93 8.35
C GLY A 159 10.82 -3.90 9.47
N ARG A 160 11.64 -2.84 9.51
CA ARG A 160 11.46 -1.73 10.44
C ARG A 160 10.15 -1.00 10.22
N ILE A 161 9.82 -0.67 8.98
CA ILE A 161 8.55 -0.02 8.62
C ILE A 161 7.39 -0.91 9.05
N MET A 162 7.42 -2.19 8.67
CA MET A 162 6.37 -3.14 9.02
C MET A 162 6.19 -3.31 10.54
N ALA A 163 7.29 -3.34 11.30
CA ALA A 163 7.26 -3.41 12.76
C ALA A 163 6.77 -2.10 13.41
N ALA A 164 7.08 -0.95 12.82
CA ALA A 164 6.58 0.36 13.27
C ALA A 164 5.07 0.51 13.03
N ASP A 165 4.57 0.13 11.86
CA ASP A 165 3.13 0.10 11.60
C ASP A 165 2.41 -0.88 12.50
N ARG A 166 3.04 -2.02 12.78
CA ARG A 166 2.50 -3.00 13.72
C ARG A 166 2.40 -2.40 15.12
N LEU A 167 3.43 -1.70 15.60
CA LEU A 167 3.42 -1.04 16.90
C LEU A 167 2.28 -0.01 16.98
N ARG A 168 2.12 0.82 15.94
CA ARG A 168 1.03 1.80 15.83
C ARG A 168 -0.33 1.12 15.90
N ALA A 169 -0.56 0.10 15.07
CA ALA A 169 -1.82 -0.64 15.04
C ALA A 169 -2.12 -1.34 16.38
N ARG A 170 -1.13 -1.93 17.04
CA ARG A 170 -1.30 -2.57 18.35
C ARG A 170 -1.65 -1.56 19.45
N ARG A 171 -1.02 -0.38 19.43
CA ARG A 171 -1.37 0.72 20.35
C ARG A 171 -2.81 1.20 20.13
N ASN A 172 -3.22 1.40 18.88
CA ASN A 172 -4.59 1.78 18.54
C ASN A 172 -5.63 0.71 18.92
N ALA A 173 -5.23 -0.57 18.90
CA ALA A 173 -6.03 -1.69 19.37
C ALA A 173 -5.95 -1.95 20.89
N GLU A 174 -5.24 -1.11 21.66
CA GLU A 174 -5.03 -1.27 23.10
C GLU A 174 -4.42 -2.63 23.51
N LEU A 175 -3.60 -3.22 22.62
CA LEU A 175 -2.93 -4.48 22.88
C LEU A 175 -1.69 -4.27 23.75
N ALA A 176 -1.42 -5.24 24.63
CA ALA A 176 -0.21 -5.21 25.46
C ALA A 176 1.06 -5.25 24.59
N PRO A 177 2.09 -4.43 24.88
CA PRO A 177 3.35 -4.48 24.14
C PRO A 177 4.01 -5.85 24.22
N ASP A 178 4.64 -6.28 23.13
CA ASP A 178 5.49 -7.47 23.08
C ASP A 178 6.96 -7.16 22.74
N HIS A 179 7.74 -8.21 22.52
CA HIS A 179 9.17 -8.10 22.21
C HIS A 179 9.46 -7.12 21.07
N ILE A 180 8.76 -7.26 19.94
CA ILE A 180 8.96 -6.43 18.75
C ILE A 180 8.55 -4.97 19.02
N ASP A 181 7.45 -4.78 19.75
CA ASP A 181 6.98 -3.45 20.12
C ASP A 181 8.03 -2.69 20.95
N ASN A 182 8.73 -3.39 21.85
CA ASN A 182 9.78 -2.80 22.69
C ASN A 182 11.04 -2.44 21.88
N LEU A 183 11.43 -3.28 20.90
CA LEU A 183 12.59 -2.99 20.04
C LEU A 183 12.38 -1.70 19.23
N ILE A 184 11.21 -1.57 18.60
CA ILE A 184 10.88 -0.38 17.80
C ILE A 184 10.74 0.87 18.68
N ALA A 185 10.13 0.75 19.86
CA ALA A 185 10.03 1.87 20.79
C ALA A 185 11.42 2.43 21.15
N ALA A 186 12.39 1.55 21.43
CA ALA A 186 13.76 1.95 21.73
C ALA A 186 14.46 2.63 20.54
N LEU A 187 14.26 2.15 19.31
CA LEU A 187 14.81 2.77 18.10
C LEU A 187 14.27 4.20 17.88
N ILE A 188 12.96 4.38 18.09
CA ILE A 188 12.32 5.70 17.96
C ILE A 188 12.85 6.67 19.02
N GLU A 189 13.01 6.21 20.26
CA GLU A 189 13.56 7.03 21.35
C GLU A 189 15.00 7.47 21.04
N ASN A 190 15.87 6.56 20.60
CA ASN A 190 17.25 6.87 20.25
C ASN A 190 17.37 7.86 19.07
N THR A 191 16.43 7.82 18.12
CA THR A 191 16.42 8.74 16.98
C THR A 191 16.04 10.17 17.38
N ASN A 192 15.27 10.35 18.47
CA ASN A 192 14.84 11.66 18.95
C ASN A 192 15.90 12.36 19.84
N GLU A 193 16.91 11.62 20.31
CA GLU A 193 18.00 12.16 21.15
C GLU A 193 19.26 12.54 20.35
N ALA A 194 19.34 12.19 19.06
CA ALA A 194 20.46 12.44 18.15
C ALA A 194 20.29 13.71 17.29
#